data_AF-A0A2J5I817-F1
#
_entry.id   AF-A0A2J5I817-F1
#
_cell.length_a   1.000
_cell.length_b   1.000
_cell.length_c   1.000
_cell.angle_alpha   90.00
_cell.angle_beta   90.00
_cell.angle_gamma   90.00
#
_symmetry.space_group_name_H-M   'P 1'
#
loop_
_entity.id
_entity.type
_entity.pdbx_description
1 polymer ?
#
loop_
_entity_poly.entity_id
_entity_poly.type
_entity_poly.pdbx_seq_one_letter_code
_entity_poly.pdbx_strand_id
1 'polypeptide(L)'
;MATLDQARQSNASLNAYRPDYVAVFVGATSGIGEATTRELATVVKKPTIYLVGRNEAIGSRIIDELKASNPEGSFHFIQSDVSLLRNVDEVCSEIKTHEKAVDLLFLSTGHLHMSKQDTKEGLENNHALRFYSRMRFIHNLLPLLNASTAPARVVSVLGPGTEGQIDETNLDLKKSWSFLSSAKYAATMNSLAMEHLAQQHPSISFVHVFPGIVHTTLLDKTVGGFVAPVMKFLSRPFALTLEQSGVWNTFISTSAAYPPAQPRDGARVGAPLAEGLKTAAASTGKVGGGSYLVNYNGADKTQTKLMADYRERGFPKKVWEHTLETFQRVLDPARKMGWNVDLSAITPGPGGTVMLGEGGIDAAARRYRERVRKQQEEADAVAKLKNGGAEKGSDAASEVTLTPGRDERDDGDRVSVEKKVAVEEGESQEGEEKRKNGKDKKKKGFREAWRGFRGVG
;
A
#
# COMPACT_ATOMS: atom_id res chain seq x y z
N MET A 1 1.53 4.92 30.06
CA MET A 1 2.32 4.49 28.88
C MET A 1 3.29 3.44 29.36
N ALA A 2 3.71 2.52 28.49
CA ALA A 2 4.72 1.54 28.86
C ALA A 2 6.10 2.19 29.02
N THR A 3 6.92 1.62 29.90
CA THR A 3 8.37 1.88 29.94
C THR A 3 9.11 0.95 28.98
N LEU A 4 10.34 1.29 28.63
CA LEU A 4 11.16 0.42 27.77
C LEU A 4 11.41 -0.95 28.41
N ASP A 5 11.57 -1.01 29.74
CA ASP A 5 11.78 -2.26 30.46
C ASP A 5 10.51 -3.12 30.48
N GLN A 6 9.33 -2.51 30.64
CA GLN A 6 8.06 -3.22 30.48
C GLN A 6 7.89 -3.78 29.06
N ALA A 7 8.31 -3.04 28.04
CA ALA A 7 8.30 -3.52 26.65
C ALA A 7 9.22 -4.74 26.47
N ARG A 8 10.45 -4.68 26.99
CA ARG A 8 11.39 -5.82 26.97
C ARG A 8 10.86 -7.03 27.71
N GLN A 9 10.28 -6.83 28.89
CA GLN A 9 9.68 -7.91 29.68
C GLN A 9 8.53 -8.59 28.91
N SER A 10 7.67 -7.80 28.27
CA SER A 10 6.58 -8.34 27.45
C SER A 10 7.14 -9.12 26.24
N ASN A 11 8.13 -8.58 25.53
CA ASN A 11 8.78 -9.29 24.41
C ASN A 11 9.41 -10.62 24.84
N ALA A 12 10.14 -10.64 25.96
CA ALA A 12 10.79 -11.84 26.48
C ALA A 12 9.80 -12.95 26.85
N SER A 13 8.54 -12.61 27.17
CA SER A 13 7.49 -13.59 27.45
C SER A 13 6.93 -14.28 26.21
N LEU A 14 7.25 -13.78 25.01
CA LEU A 14 6.66 -14.25 23.76
C LEU A 14 6.99 -15.70 23.46
N ASN A 15 8.22 -16.15 23.75
CA ASN A 15 8.61 -17.55 23.59
C ASN A 15 7.69 -18.52 24.36
N ALA A 16 7.37 -18.21 25.62
CA ALA A 16 6.47 -19.03 26.44
C ALA A 16 5.02 -18.99 25.93
N TYR A 17 4.62 -17.86 25.34
CA TYR A 17 3.26 -17.64 24.86
C TYR A 17 2.99 -18.25 23.47
N ARG A 18 3.92 -18.06 22.54
CA ARG A 18 3.81 -18.44 21.12
C ARG A 18 5.20 -18.77 20.55
N PRO A 19 5.72 -19.99 20.79
CA PRO A 19 7.07 -20.38 20.38
C PRO A 19 7.23 -20.52 18.86
N ASP A 20 6.16 -20.93 18.16
CA ASP A 20 6.07 -20.93 16.70
C ASP A 20 5.31 -19.68 16.25
N TYR A 21 5.95 -18.83 15.45
CA TYR A 21 5.39 -17.53 15.06
C TYR A 21 5.67 -17.22 13.59
N VAL A 22 4.62 -16.97 12.80
CA VAL A 22 4.77 -16.65 11.37
C VAL A 22 4.58 -15.15 11.15
N ALA A 23 5.62 -14.48 10.63
CA ALA A 23 5.63 -13.03 10.43
C ALA A 23 6.04 -12.65 9.00
N VAL A 24 5.31 -11.70 8.41
CA VAL A 24 5.61 -11.10 7.11
C VAL A 24 6.00 -9.65 7.32
N PHE A 25 7.24 -9.31 6.99
CA PHE A 25 7.79 -7.96 7.08
C PHE A 25 7.95 -7.36 5.70
N VAL A 26 7.16 -6.34 5.39
CA VAL A 26 7.24 -5.62 4.12
C VAL A 26 7.98 -4.31 4.33
N GLY A 27 9.09 -4.11 3.61
CA GLY A 27 9.91 -2.90 3.71
C GLY A 27 10.95 -2.92 4.83
N ALA A 28 11.37 -4.11 5.28
CA ALA A 28 12.28 -4.28 6.42
C ALA A 28 13.76 -4.48 6.05
N THR A 29 14.20 -4.01 4.88
CA THR A 29 15.60 -4.08 4.45
C THR A 29 16.46 -2.93 5.00
N SER A 30 15.93 -2.11 5.91
CA SER A 30 16.68 -1.06 6.62
C SER A 30 15.86 -0.50 7.78
N GLY A 31 16.53 0.12 8.75
CA GLY A 31 15.89 0.98 9.75
C GLY A 31 14.91 0.21 10.65
N ILE A 32 13.67 0.71 10.73
CA ILE A 32 12.66 0.23 11.69
C ILE A 32 12.29 -1.22 11.45
N GLY A 33 11.98 -1.58 10.20
CA GLY A 33 11.59 -2.95 9.87
C GLY A 33 12.71 -3.95 10.11
N GLU A 34 13.96 -3.59 9.77
CA GLU A 34 15.13 -4.44 10.04
C GLU A 34 15.33 -4.65 11.55
N ALA A 35 15.29 -3.57 12.34
CA ALA A 35 15.44 -3.67 13.78
C ALA A 35 14.33 -4.48 14.44
N THR A 36 13.07 -4.30 14.00
CA THR A 36 11.93 -5.08 14.49
C THR A 36 12.07 -6.56 14.13
N THR A 37 12.54 -6.86 12.91
CA THR A 37 12.75 -8.25 12.47
C THR A 37 13.79 -8.95 13.34
N ARG A 38 14.90 -8.27 13.66
CA ARG A 38 15.96 -8.80 14.52
C ARG A 38 15.48 -9.04 15.94
N GLU A 39 14.78 -8.07 16.54
CA GLU A 39 14.21 -8.23 17.87
C GLU A 39 13.21 -9.39 17.91
N LEU A 40 12.32 -9.51 16.93
CA LEU A 40 11.37 -10.63 16.89
C LEU A 40 12.09 -11.98 16.79
N ALA A 41 13.15 -12.06 15.99
CA ALA A 41 13.93 -13.28 15.80
C ALA A 41 14.67 -13.74 17.07
N THR A 42 15.00 -12.83 17.99
CA THR A 42 15.67 -13.19 19.26
C THR A 42 14.67 -13.59 20.34
N VAL A 43 13.46 -13.05 20.34
CA VAL A 43 12.47 -13.28 21.41
C VAL A 43 11.46 -14.41 21.11
N VAL A 44 11.36 -14.83 19.85
CA VAL A 44 10.61 -16.02 19.43
C VAL A 44 11.58 -17.18 19.25
N LYS A 45 11.24 -18.38 19.75
CA LYS A 45 12.10 -19.56 19.61
C LYS A 45 12.16 -20.10 18.19
N LYS A 46 11.00 -20.32 17.54
CA LYS A 46 10.88 -20.86 16.18
C LYS A 46 10.13 -19.89 15.25
N PRO A 47 10.69 -18.70 14.99
CA PRO A 47 10.06 -17.76 14.09
C PRO A 47 10.18 -18.25 12.65
N THR A 48 9.11 -18.10 11.87
CA THR A 48 9.15 -18.14 10.41
C THR A 48 8.93 -16.73 9.89
N ILE A 49 9.96 -16.13 9.29
CA ILE A 49 9.96 -14.74 8.87
C ILE A 49 10.14 -14.62 7.37
N TYR A 50 9.19 -13.94 6.73
CA TYR A 50 9.27 -13.51 5.33
C TYR A 50 9.66 -12.03 5.27
N LEU A 51 10.83 -11.74 4.74
CA LEU A 51 11.34 -10.40 4.51
C LEU A 51 11.10 -10.00 3.05
N VAL A 52 10.26 -8.99 2.81
CA VAL A 52 9.95 -8.50 1.45
C VAL A 52 10.66 -7.17 1.21
N GLY A 53 11.45 -7.10 0.13
CA GLY A 53 12.17 -5.89 -0.25
C GLY A 53 12.80 -5.94 -1.63
N ARG A 54 13.35 -4.82 -2.10
CA ARG A 54 13.85 -4.69 -3.48
C ARG A 54 15.30 -5.12 -3.68
N ASN A 55 16.12 -4.99 -2.64
CA ASN A 55 17.56 -5.20 -2.72
C ASN A 55 17.92 -6.57 -2.17
N GLU A 56 18.24 -7.49 -3.08
CA GLU A 56 18.61 -8.87 -2.77
C GLU A 56 19.86 -8.96 -1.91
N ALA A 57 20.93 -8.24 -2.23
CA ALA A 57 22.17 -8.28 -1.45
C ALA A 57 21.95 -7.87 0.02
N ILE A 58 21.15 -6.82 0.27
CA ILE A 58 20.81 -6.41 1.64
C ILE A 58 19.90 -7.45 2.31
N GLY A 59 18.92 -7.98 1.56
CA GLY A 59 18.03 -9.05 2.02
C GLY A 59 18.80 -10.27 2.50
N SER A 60 19.65 -10.84 1.63
CA SER A 60 20.47 -12.01 1.93
C SER A 60 21.37 -11.79 3.14
N ARG A 61 22.03 -10.63 3.25
CA ARG A 61 22.82 -10.28 4.45
C ARG A 61 21.97 -10.36 5.73
N ILE A 62 20.78 -9.77 5.72
CA ILE A 62 19.89 -9.81 6.89
C ILE A 62 19.48 -11.25 7.20
N ILE A 63 19.14 -12.06 6.19
CA ILE A 63 18.79 -13.47 6.39
C ILE A 63 19.93 -14.26 7.02
N ASP A 64 21.16 -14.08 6.56
CA ASP A 64 22.33 -14.79 7.10
C ASP A 64 22.58 -14.41 8.57
N GLU A 65 22.47 -13.12 8.89
CA GLU A 65 22.60 -12.63 10.26
C GLU A 65 21.47 -13.17 11.17
N LEU A 66 20.24 -13.26 10.67
CA LEU A 66 19.11 -13.83 11.41
C LEU A 66 19.30 -15.32 11.68
N LYS A 67 19.72 -16.10 10.67
CA LYS A 67 20.04 -17.54 10.81
C LYS A 67 21.15 -17.78 11.82
N ALA A 68 22.18 -16.92 11.82
CA ALA A 68 23.26 -17.00 12.80
C ALA A 68 22.77 -16.68 14.22
N SER A 69 21.85 -15.71 14.38
CA SER A 69 21.32 -15.30 15.68
C SER A 69 20.28 -16.28 16.27
N ASN A 70 19.53 -16.97 15.41
CA ASN A 70 18.53 -17.96 15.81
C ASN A 70 18.52 -19.14 14.83
N PRO A 71 19.31 -20.20 15.11
CA PRO A 71 19.37 -21.39 14.26
C PRO A 71 18.07 -22.22 14.22
N GLU A 72 17.15 -22.03 15.16
CA GLU A 72 15.84 -22.71 15.17
C GLU A 72 14.79 -21.99 14.29
N GLY A 73 15.09 -20.76 13.83
CA GLY A 73 14.21 -19.97 12.98
C GLY A 73 14.32 -20.29 11.48
N SER A 74 13.23 -20.05 10.75
CA SER A 74 13.16 -20.12 9.29
C SER A 74 13.05 -18.71 8.72
N PHE A 75 13.99 -18.31 7.87
CA PHE A 75 14.09 -16.95 7.35
C PHE A 75 14.14 -16.97 5.83
N HIS A 76 13.20 -16.23 5.21
CA HIS A 76 12.99 -16.18 3.77
C HIS A 76 13.06 -14.73 3.29
N PHE A 77 13.76 -14.49 2.18
CA PHE A 77 13.76 -13.20 1.52
C PHE A 77 13.02 -13.29 0.19
N ILE A 78 12.04 -12.43 -0.02
CA ILE A 78 11.29 -12.31 -1.28
C ILE A 78 11.65 -10.98 -1.93
N GLN A 79 12.40 -11.05 -3.02
CA GLN A 79 12.77 -9.86 -3.78
C GLN A 79 11.58 -9.34 -4.57
N SER A 80 11.09 -8.14 -4.25
CA SER A 80 9.93 -7.56 -4.94
C SER A 80 9.88 -6.03 -4.84
N ASP A 81 9.51 -5.37 -5.93
CA ASP A 81 9.11 -3.96 -5.93
C ASP A 81 7.61 -3.82 -5.68
N VAL A 82 7.27 -3.66 -4.40
CA VAL A 82 5.89 -3.52 -3.92
C VAL A 82 5.28 -2.13 -4.16
N SER A 83 5.94 -1.26 -4.94
CA SER A 83 5.29 -0.07 -5.50
C SER A 83 4.30 -0.43 -6.63
N LEU A 84 4.37 -1.65 -7.15
CA LEU A 84 3.44 -2.23 -8.11
C LEU A 84 2.54 -3.26 -7.42
N LEU A 85 1.23 -3.11 -7.54
CA LEU A 85 0.23 -3.97 -6.89
C LEU A 85 0.26 -5.40 -7.46
N ARG A 86 0.59 -5.59 -8.74
CA ARG A 86 0.80 -6.95 -9.30
C ARG A 86 1.88 -7.72 -8.55
N ASN A 87 2.99 -7.05 -8.24
CA ASN A 87 4.08 -7.67 -7.50
C ASN A 87 3.66 -8.01 -6.06
N VAL A 88 2.73 -7.27 -5.47
CA VAL A 88 2.14 -7.62 -4.17
C VAL A 88 1.33 -8.92 -4.26
N ASP A 89 0.62 -9.15 -5.36
CA ASP A 89 -0.11 -10.41 -5.58
C ASP A 89 0.82 -11.61 -5.67
N GLU A 90 1.91 -11.48 -6.40
CA GLU A 90 2.93 -12.52 -6.56
C GLU A 90 3.54 -12.90 -5.20
N VAL A 91 3.97 -11.91 -4.42
CA VAL A 91 4.52 -12.12 -3.07
C VAL A 91 3.50 -12.79 -2.15
N CYS A 92 2.25 -12.30 -2.14
CA CYS A 92 1.20 -12.91 -1.31
C CYS A 92 0.85 -14.33 -1.77
N SER A 93 0.92 -14.63 -3.07
CA SER A 93 0.69 -15.96 -3.60
C SER A 93 1.77 -16.94 -3.12
N GLU A 94 3.03 -16.53 -3.17
CA GLU A 94 4.15 -17.33 -2.66
C GLU A 94 4.02 -17.62 -1.17
N ILE A 95 3.69 -16.61 -0.35
CA ILE A 95 3.48 -16.82 1.09
C ILE A 95 2.32 -17.82 1.34
N LYS A 96 1.24 -17.74 0.56
CA LYS A 96 0.09 -18.65 0.67
C LYS A 96 0.41 -20.10 0.28
N THR A 97 1.43 -20.34 -0.55
CA THR A 97 1.84 -21.72 -0.89
C THR A 97 2.60 -22.39 0.26
N HIS A 98 3.21 -21.61 1.14
CA HIS A 98 4.01 -22.11 2.25
C HIS A 98 3.27 -22.09 3.59
N GLU A 99 2.41 -21.09 3.81
CA GLU A 99 1.80 -20.83 5.11
C GLU A 99 0.30 -21.04 5.15
N LYS A 100 -0.18 -21.64 6.24
CA LYS A 100 -1.61 -21.81 6.54
C LYS A 100 -2.17 -20.68 7.40
N ALA A 101 -1.31 -19.98 8.13
CA ALA A 101 -1.67 -18.88 9.01
C ALA A 101 -0.51 -17.88 9.11
N VAL A 102 -0.84 -16.61 9.35
CA VAL A 102 0.14 -15.54 9.61
C VAL A 102 -0.23 -14.86 10.92
N ASP A 103 0.73 -14.77 11.84
CA ASP A 103 0.54 -14.14 13.14
C ASP A 103 0.80 -12.62 13.08
N LEU A 104 1.73 -12.17 12.24
CA LEU A 104 2.06 -10.76 12.07
C LEU A 104 2.23 -10.36 10.61
N LEU A 105 1.55 -9.30 10.21
CA LEU A 105 1.85 -8.54 8.99
C LEU A 105 2.38 -7.16 9.38
N PHE A 106 3.68 -6.94 9.20
CA PHE A 106 4.37 -5.70 9.54
C PHE A 106 4.72 -4.91 8.29
N LEU A 107 4.09 -3.74 8.13
CA LEU A 107 4.15 -2.91 6.93
C LEU A 107 4.92 -1.62 7.24
N SER A 108 6.16 -1.53 6.76
CA SER A 108 7.04 -0.37 6.97
C SER A 108 7.55 0.25 5.68
N THR A 109 7.01 -0.19 4.53
CA THR A 109 7.34 0.33 3.21
C THR A 109 7.11 1.83 3.12
N GLY A 110 8.07 2.54 2.55
CA GLY A 110 7.96 3.97 2.33
C GLY A 110 9.02 4.48 1.37
N HIS A 111 8.66 5.54 0.66
CA HIS A 111 9.56 6.39 -0.08
C HIS A 111 9.13 7.86 0.11
N LEU A 112 10.00 8.80 -0.25
CA LEU A 112 9.78 10.24 -0.20
C LEU A 112 10.11 10.87 -1.57
N HIS A 113 9.14 10.85 -2.49
CA HIS A 113 9.22 11.61 -3.74
C HIS A 113 8.63 13.00 -3.51
N MET A 114 9.46 14.04 -3.69
CA MET A 114 9.07 15.44 -3.47
C MET A 114 8.32 16.07 -4.65
N SER A 115 8.22 15.35 -5.78
CA SER A 115 7.42 15.72 -6.95
C SER A 115 6.38 14.65 -7.26
N LYS A 116 5.26 15.05 -7.88
CA LYS A 116 4.23 14.12 -8.33
C LYS A 116 4.83 13.21 -9.41
N GLN A 117 4.77 11.91 -9.17
CA GLN A 117 5.13 10.87 -10.13
C GLN A 117 4.11 9.75 -9.98
N ASP A 118 3.79 9.08 -11.08
CA ASP A 118 2.92 7.92 -11.06
C ASP A 118 3.74 6.65 -11.30
N THR A 119 3.31 5.54 -10.71
CA THR A 119 3.85 4.22 -11.01
C THR A 119 3.46 3.80 -12.43
N LYS A 120 4.06 2.71 -12.93
CA LYS A 120 3.63 2.08 -14.20
C LYS A 120 2.16 1.62 -14.20
N GLU A 121 1.53 1.63 -13.03
CA GLU A 121 0.12 1.27 -12.81
C GLU A 121 -0.81 2.48 -12.73
N GLY A 122 -0.30 3.70 -12.88
CA GLY A 122 -1.10 4.93 -12.84
C GLY A 122 -1.58 5.29 -11.44
N LEU A 123 -0.82 4.89 -10.41
CA LEU A 123 -1.02 5.31 -9.02
C LEU A 123 0.05 6.33 -8.65
N GLU A 124 -0.31 7.36 -7.88
CA GLU A 124 0.69 8.30 -7.35
C GLU A 124 1.73 7.52 -6.52
N ASN A 125 3.00 7.73 -6.79
CA ASN A 125 4.09 6.87 -6.33
C ASN A 125 4.19 6.80 -4.80
N ASN A 126 4.13 7.95 -4.09
CA ASN A 126 4.15 7.90 -2.63
C ASN A 126 2.91 7.19 -2.09
N HIS A 127 1.74 7.47 -2.66
CA HIS A 127 0.48 6.88 -2.21
C HIS A 127 0.37 5.37 -2.53
N ALA A 128 0.98 4.91 -3.62
CA ALA A 128 1.11 3.49 -3.95
C ALA A 128 1.82 2.72 -2.82
N LEU A 129 2.96 3.23 -2.33
CA LEU A 129 3.70 2.59 -1.23
C LEU A 129 3.09 2.85 0.15
N ARG A 130 2.60 4.06 0.41
CA ARG A 130 2.12 4.46 1.74
C ARG A 130 0.68 4.04 2.02
N PHE A 131 -0.09 3.66 1.00
CA PHE A 131 -1.48 3.25 1.19
C PHE A 131 -1.84 2.00 0.39
N TYR A 132 -1.83 2.05 -0.96
CA TYR A 132 -2.44 0.98 -1.76
C TYR A 132 -1.74 -0.38 -1.61
N SER A 133 -0.40 -0.42 -1.65
CA SER A 133 0.36 -1.67 -1.46
C SER A 133 0.10 -2.30 -0.09
N ARG A 134 -0.02 -1.48 0.96
CA ARG A 134 -0.32 -1.93 2.32
C ARG A 134 -1.70 -2.53 2.42
N MET A 135 -2.70 -1.82 1.88
CA MET A 135 -4.07 -2.34 1.83
C MET A 135 -4.15 -3.62 0.99
N ARG A 136 -3.33 -3.73 -0.07
CA ARG A 136 -3.29 -4.91 -0.92
C ARG A 136 -2.69 -6.11 -0.19
N PHE A 137 -1.58 -5.93 0.53
CA PHE A 137 -1.01 -6.96 1.40
C PHE A 137 -2.01 -7.44 2.44
N ILE A 138 -2.67 -6.50 3.14
CA ILE A 138 -3.69 -6.84 4.14
C ILE A 138 -4.80 -7.65 3.47
N HIS A 139 -5.43 -7.10 2.43
CA HIS A 139 -6.53 -7.75 1.71
C HIS A 139 -6.19 -9.16 1.25
N ASN A 140 -5.02 -9.34 0.64
CA ASN A 140 -4.59 -10.63 0.13
C ASN A 140 -4.30 -11.63 1.25
N LEU A 141 -3.73 -11.21 2.38
CA LEU A 141 -3.35 -12.08 3.49
C LEU A 141 -4.43 -12.23 4.56
N LEU A 142 -5.58 -11.55 4.43
CA LEU A 142 -6.73 -11.71 5.34
C LEU A 142 -7.10 -13.18 5.63
N PRO A 143 -7.13 -14.11 4.65
CA PRO A 143 -7.43 -15.52 4.94
C PRO A 143 -6.43 -16.15 5.93
N LEU A 144 -5.14 -15.88 5.76
CA LEU A 144 -4.06 -16.43 6.61
C LEU A 144 -4.03 -15.74 7.98
N LEU A 145 -4.23 -14.42 8.02
CA LEU A 145 -4.33 -13.66 9.26
C LEU A 145 -5.53 -14.12 10.09
N ASN A 146 -6.69 -14.30 9.46
CA ASN A 146 -7.85 -14.87 10.15
C ASN A 146 -7.55 -16.30 10.58
N ALA A 147 -6.83 -17.13 9.81
CA ALA A 147 -6.56 -18.51 10.18
C ALA A 147 -5.65 -18.69 11.41
N SER A 148 -4.97 -17.64 11.90
CA SER A 148 -4.11 -17.77 13.09
C SER A 148 -4.89 -18.24 14.33
N THR A 149 -4.21 -19.08 15.11
CA THR A 149 -4.64 -19.57 16.43
C THR A 149 -4.17 -18.66 17.56
N ALA A 150 -3.28 -17.72 17.26
CA ALA A 150 -2.89 -16.61 18.10
C ALA A 150 -3.62 -15.33 17.59
N PRO A 151 -3.68 -14.26 18.38
CA PRO A 151 -4.31 -13.02 17.91
C PRO A 151 -3.43 -12.40 16.83
N ALA A 152 -3.80 -12.63 15.56
CA ALA A 152 -3.09 -12.05 14.43
C ALA A 152 -3.09 -10.53 14.49
N ARG A 153 -1.98 -9.92 14.06
CA ARG A 153 -1.82 -8.46 14.08
C ARG A 153 -1.33 -7.93 12.75
N VAL A 154 -1.94 -6.83 12.33
CA VAL A 154 -1.44 -5.98 11.26
C VAL A 154 -0.86 -4.72 11.89
N VAL A 155 0.43 -4.46 11.65
CA VAL A 155 1.09 -3.23 12.08
C VAL A 155 1.50 -2.42 10.86
N SER A 156 1.01 -1.20 10.72
CA SER A 156 1.40 -0.26 9.67
C SER A 156 2.18 0.89 10.26
N VAL A 157 3.47 0.98 9.93
CA VAL A 157 4.35 2.06 10.36
C VAL A 157 4.24 3.23 9.38
N LEU A 158 3.62 4.31 9.83
CA LEU A 158 3.46 5.55 9.05
C LEU A 158 3.28 6.77 9.95
N GLY A 159 2.09 7.36 9.99
CA GLY A 159 1.90 8.76 10.36
C GLY A 159 0.63 9.06 11.17
N PRO A 160 0.18 8.20 12.11
CA PRO A 160 -0.98 8.52 12.92
C PRO A 160 -0.72 9.76 13.77
N GLY A 161 -1.76 10.54 14.03
CA GLY A 161 -1.67 11.88 14.62
C GLY A 161 -1.29 12.96 13.61
N THR A 162 -1.15 12.62 12.33
CA THR A 162 -1.01 13.58 11.21
C THR A 162 -2.14 13.50 10.20
N GLU A 163 -3.21 12.77 10.54
CA GLU A 163 -4.46 12.81 9.79
C GLU A 163 -4.95 14.25 9.63
N GLY A 164 -5.73 14.47 8.58
CA GLY A 164 -6.43 15.73 8.39
C GLY A 164 -7.57 15.57 7.40
N GLN A 165 -8.26 16.68 7.14
CA GLN A 165 -9.36 16.74 6.19
C GLN A 165 -8.89 16.36 4.77
N ILE A 166 -9.57 15.39 4.14
CA ILE A 166 -9.33 14.93 2.77
C ILE A 166 -10.58 15.17 1.92
N ASP A 167 -10.37 15.38 0.63
CA ASP A 167 -11.44 15.52 -0.35
C ASP A 167 -11.79 14.12 -0.87
N GLU A 168 -13.03 13.70 -0.62
CA GLU A 168 -13.62 12.42 -1.06
C GLU A 168 -13.50 12.24 -2.58
N THR A 169 -13.49 13.33 -3.33
CA THR A 169 -13.40 13.28 -4.79
C THR A 169 -11.96 13.21 -5.31
N ASN A 170 -10.95 13.22 -4.43
CA ASN A 170 -9.53 13.23 -4.77
C ASN A 170 -8.73 12.15 -3.99
N LEU A 171 -9.37 11.05 -3.60
CA LEU A 171 -8.73 9.97 -2.81
C LEU A 171 -7.54 9.31 -3.53
N ASP A 172 -7.48 9.36 -4.87
CA ASP A 172 -6.33 8.87 -5.65
C ASP A 172 -5.29 9.95 -5.98
N LEU A 173 -5.48 11.18 -5.48
CA LEU A 173 -4.62 12.34 -5.70
C LEU A 173 -4.43 12.72 -7.18
N LYS A 174 -5.38 12.35 -8.05
CA LYS A 174 -5.31 12.72 -9.47
C LYS A 174 -5.73 14.16 -9.73
N LYS A 175 -6.76 14.67 -9.04
CA LYS A 175 -7.29 16.03 -9.26
C LYS A 175 -6.36 17.11 -8.75
N SER A 176 -5.80 16.92 -7.56
CA SER A 176 -4.84 17.86 -6.97
C SER A 176 -3.79 17.14 -6.15
N TRP A 177 -2.56 17.66 -6.19
CA TRP A 177 -1.44 17.07 -5.48
C TRP A 177 -0.50 18.13 -4.94
N SER A 178 -0.08 17.92 -3.70
CA SER A 178 1.11 18.47 -3.07
C SER A 178 1.74 17.39 -2.20
N PHE A 179 3.03 17.51 -1.92
CA PHE A 179 3.73 16.59 -1.02
C PHE A 179 3.04 16.46 0.35
N LEU A 180 2.65 17.59 0.94
CA LEU A 180 1.93 17.63 2.22
C LEU A 180 0.55 16.97 2.13
N SER A 181 -0.20 17.19 1.06
CA SER A 181 -1.47 16.50 0.85
C SER A 181 -1.28 15.00 0.68
N SER A 182 -0.27 14.52 -0.06
CA SER A 182 -0.02 13.08 -0.23
C SER A 182 0.30 12.41 1.11
N ALA A 183 1.11 13.06 1.96
CA ALA A 183 1.38 12.59 3.32
C ALA A 183 0.11 12.54 4.20
N LYS A 184 -0.68 13.63 4.19
CA LYS A 184 -1.94 13.73 4.94
C LYS A 184 -2.94 12.65 4.49
N TYR A 185 -3.13 12.47 3.19
CA TYR A 185 -4.06 11.48 2.63
C TYR A 185 -3.63 10.07 3.00
N ALA A 186 -2.34 9.75 2.88
CA ALA A 186 -1.83 8.45 3.30
C ALA A 186 -2.09 8.16 4.78
N ALA A 187 -1.85 9.13 5.68
CA ALA A 187 -2.13 8.96 7.10
C ALA A 187 -3.62 8.78 7.38
N THR A 188 -4.46 9.70 6.89
CA THR A 188 -5.91 9.65 7.10
C THR A 188 -6.52 8.38 6.54
N MET A 189 -6.23 8.03 5.28
CA MET A 189 -6.81 6.86 4.62
C MET A 189 -6.34 5.56 5.26
N ASN A 190 -5.08 5.46 5.69
CA ASN A 190 -4.58 4.28 6.40
C ASN A 190 -5.31 4.07 7.74
N SER A 191 -5.48 5.13 8.54
CA SER A 191 -6.24 5.07 9.80
C SER A 191 -7.70 4.64 9.57
N LEU A 192 -8.37 5.25 8.58
CA LEU A 192 -9.77 4.94 8.24
C LEU A 192 -9.95 3.51 7.71
N ALA A 193 -9.05 3.05 6.84
CA ALA A 193 -9.10 1.69 6.31
C ALA A 193 -8.83 0.64 7.41
N MET A 194 -7.91 0.91 8.34
CA MET A 194 -7.67 0.04 9.49
C MET A 194 -8.87 -0.03 10.44
N GLU A 195 -9.56 1.08 10.69
CA GLU A 195 -10.84 1.05 11.43
C GLU A 195 -11.90 0.21 10.72
N HIS A 196 -12.05 0.35 9.40
CA HIS A 196 -12.98 -0.46 8.63
C HIS A 196 -12.65 -1.95 8.71
N LEU A 197 -11.38 -2.30 8.50
CA LEU A 197 -10.90 -3.67 8.51
C LEU A 197 -11.03 -4.32 9.90
N ALA A 198 -10.78 -3.58 10.98
CA ALA A 198 -10.97 -4.07 12.35
C ALA A 198 -12.45 -4.40 12.65
N GLN A 199 -13.39 -3.66 12.05
CA GLN A 199 -14.82 -3.96 12.17
C GLN A 199 -15.20 -5.22 11.39
N GLN A 200 -14.65 -5.42 10.19
CA GLN A 200 -14.94 -6.58 9.34
C GLN A 200 -14.23 -7.86 9.80
N HIS A 201 -13.06 -7.72 10.41
CA HIS A 201 -12.23 -8.82 10.90
C HIS A 201 -11.91 -8.64 12.38
N PRO A 202 -12.91 -8.75 13.28
CA PRO A 202 -12.75 -8.39 14.68
C PRO A 202 -11.80 -9.31 15.44
N SER A 203 -11.40 -10.45 14.87
CA SER A 203 -10.38 -11.35 15.43
C SER A 203 -8.93 -10.95 15.13
N ILE A 204 -8.72 -9.93 14.29
CA ILE A 204 -7.41 -9.38 13.94
C ILE A 204 -7.24 -8.03 14.64
N SER A 205 -6.05 -7.76 15.17
CA SER A 205 -5.68 -6.46 15.72
C SER A 205 -5.01 -5.61 14.63
N PHE A 206 -5.43 -4.35 14.47
CA PHE A 206 -4.87 -3.41 13.52
C PHE A 206 -4.23 -2.24 14.27
N VAL A 207 -2.95 -2.00 14.02
CA VAL A 207 -2.20 -0.93 14.69
C VAL A 207 -1.52 -0.05 13.66
N HIS A 208 -1.86 1.24 13.66
CA HIS A 208 -1.15 2.28 12.94
C HIS A 208 -0.15 2.92 13.91
N VAL A 209 1.14 2.86 13.58
CA VAL A 209 2.22 3.31 14.47
C VAL A 209 2.93 4.51 13.86
N PHE A 210 3.07 5.58 14.66
CA PHE A 210 4.00 6.66 14.38
C PHE A 210 5.38 6.25 14.90
N PRO A 211 6.40 6.16 14.04
CA PRO A 211 7.68 5.57 14.42
C PRO A 211 8.56 6.45 15.32
N GLY A 212 8.18 7.70 15.56
CA GLY A 212 9.08 8.70 16.12
C GLY A 212 10.09 9.19 15.07
N ILE A 213 11.06 9.99 15.54
CA ILE A 213 12.19 10.39 14.70
C ILE A 213 13.22 9.26 14.77
N VAL A 214 13.28 8.45 13.72
CA VAL A 214 14.28 7.38 13.58
C VAL A 214 15.23 7.74 12.45
N HIS A 215 16.53 7.66 12.72
CA HIS A 215 17.55 7.82 11.69
C HIS A 215 17.51 6.63 10.74
N THR A 216 16.87 6.82 9.59
CA THR A 216 16.77 5.80 8.53
C THR A 216 17.47 6.29 7.27
N THR A 217 17.94 5.36 6.46
CA THR A 217 18.54 5.63 5.15
C THR A 217 17.58 6.39 4.21
N LEU A 218 16.27 6.31 4.46
CA LEU A 218 15.25 7.07 3.74
C LEU A 218 15.42 8.59 3.95
N LEU A 219 15.68 9.04 5.19
CA LEU A 219 15.94 10.45 5.47
C LEU A 219 17.25 10.92 4.83
N ASP A 220 18.29 10.08 4.90
CA ASP A 220 19.61 10.39 4.34
C ASP A 220 19.59 10.54 2.82
N LYS A 221 18.80 9.71 2.11
CA LYS A 221 18.68 9.77 0.63
C LYS A 221 17.81 10.92 0.12
N THR A 222 16.99 11.53 0.98
CA THR A 222 15.99 12.53 0.57
C THR A 222 16.40 13.96 0.93
N VAL A 223 17.21 14.12 1.96
CA VAL A 223 17.80 15.40 2.36
C VAL A 223 19.23 15.45 1.80
N GLY A 224 19.41 16.02 0.61
CA GLY A 224 20.76 16.18 0.02
C GLY A 224 21.66 17.17 0.78
N GLY A 225 22.97 16.94 0.77
CA GLY A 225 24.01 17.88 1.22
C GLY A 225 24.13 18.08 2.75
N PHE A 226 24.83 19.16 3.15
CA PHE A 226 25.15 19.55 4.54
C PHE A 226 23.95 19.65 5.51
N VAL A 227 22.71 19.58 5.03
CA VAL A 227 21.48 19.64 5.85
C VAL A 227 21.21 18.32 6.58
N ALA A 228 21.51 17.17 5.96
CA ALA A 228 21.35 15.86 6.60
C ALA A 228 22.20 15.71 7.88
N PRO A 229 23.52 16.05 7.89
CA PRO A 229 24.32 15.97 9.12
C PRO A 229 23.87 16.98 10.19
N VAL A 230 23.39 18.18 9.81
CA VAL A 230 22.84 19.17 10.75
C VAL A 230 21.53 18.69 11.38
N MET A 231 20.59 18.17 10.58
CA MET A 231 19.36 17.59 11.12
C MET A 231 19.66 16.38 12.01
N LYS A 232 20.61 15.52 11.62
CA LYS A 232 21.06 14.37 12.41
C LYS A 232 21.68 14.79 13.75
N PHE A 233 22.44 15.87 13.76
CA PHE A 233 23.00 16.43 14.99
C PHE A 233 21.93 17.06 15.90
N LEU A 234 20.97 17.78 15.32
CA LEU A 234 19.91 18.46 16.08
C LEU A 234 18.81 17.53 16.60
N SER A 235 18.53 16.43 15.90
CA SER A 235 17.53 15.45 16.34
C SER A 235 18.07 14.38 17.28
N ARG A 236 19.40 14.27 17.44
CA ARG A 236 20.08 13.26 18.28
C ARG A 236 19.52 13.09 19.71
N PRO A 237 19.23 14.16 20.48
CA PRO A 237 18.68 13.98 21.84
C PRO A 237 17.22 13.48 21.85
N PHE A 238 16.53 13.52 20.72
CA PHE A 238 15.13 13.08 20.57
C PHE A 238 14.97 11.86 19.65
N ALA A 239 16.08 11.36 19.09
CA ALA A 239 16.07 10.26 18.13
C ALA A 239 16.13 8.92 18.85
N LEU A 240 15.20 8.04 18.52
CA LEU A 240 15.22 6.65 18.99
C LEU A 240 16.40 5.91 18.36
N THR A 241 17.08 5.09 19.16
CA THR A 241 18.02 4.13 18.59
C THR A 241 17.27 3.07 17.79
N LEU A 242 17.94 2.45 16.81
CA LEU A 242 17.33 1.35 16.06
C LEU A 242 16.96 0.18 16.98
N GLU A 243 17.79 -0.13 17.96
CA GLU A 243 17.50 -1.15 18.98
C GLU A 243 16.21 -0.85 19.75
N GLN A 244 16.08 0.37 20.30
CA GLN A 244 14.86 0.78 20.98
C GLN A 244 13.65 0.73 20.06
N SER A 245 13.81 1.12 18.79
CA SER A 245 12.75 1.01 17.79
C SER A 245 12.32 -0.45 17.58
N GLY A 246 13.27 -1.39 17.52
CA GLY A 246 12.99 -2.82 17.43
C GLY A 246 12.22 -3.35 18.62
N VAL A 247 12.65 -3.02 19.85
CA VAL A 247 11.94 -3.38 21.11
C VAL A 247 10.50 -2.88 21.09
N TRP A 248 10.32 -1.60 20.79
CA TRP A 248 9.01 -0.94 20.79
C TRP A 248 8.06 -1.51 19.75
N ASN A 249 8.53 -1.69 18.51
CA ASN A 249 7.69 -2.23 17.45
C ASN A 249 7.36 -3.71 17.69
N THR A 250 8.27 -4.49 18.29
CA THR A 250 7.99 -5.87 18.69
C THR A 250 6.96 -5.92 19.80
N PHE A 251 7.06 -5.02 20.79
CA PHE A 251 6.06 -4.89 21.85
C PHE A 251 4.68 -4.55 21.29
N ILE A 252 4.59 -3.54 20.42
CA ILE A 252 3.33 -3.18 19.75
C ILE A 252 2.80 -4.33 18.88
N SER A 253 3.69 -5.10 18.25
CA SER A 253 3.33 -6.21 17.36
C SER A 253 2.82 -7.45 18.10
N THR A 254 3.18 -7.62 19.38
CA THR A 254 2.96 -8.91 20.06
C THR A 254 2.23 -8.81 21.41
N SER A 255 2.28 -7.67 22.10
CA SER A 255 1.71 -7.50 23.45
C SER A 255 0.18 -7.59 23.48
N ALA A 256 -0.34 -8.09 24.60
CA ALA A 256 -1.76 -8.04 24.99
C ALA A 256 -2.29 -6.61 25.25
N ALA A 257 -1.43 -5.59 25.16
CA ALA A 257 -1.85 -4.19 25.22
C ALA A 257 -2.73 -3.79 24.03
N TYR A 258 -2.60 -4.48 22.89
CA TYR A 258 -3.30 -4.17 21.63
C TYR A 258 -4.10 -5.38 21.12
N PRO A 259 -5.08 -5.89 21.89
CA PRO A 259 -5.81 -7.09 21.52
C PRO A 259 -6.76 -6.83 20.34
N PRO A 260 -7.16 -7.87 19.59
CA PRO A 260 -8.28 -7.74 18.64
C PRO A 260 -9.59 -7.45 19.37
N ALA A 261 -10.60 -6.95 18.65
CA ALA A 261 -11.90 -6.59 19.23
C ALA A 261 -12.69 -7.81 19.76
N GLN A 262 -12.51 -8.96 19.10
CA GLN A 262 -13.13 -10.25 19.41
C GLN A 262 -12.08 -11.35 19.20
N PRO A 263 -11.17 -11.57 20.17
CA PRO A 263 -10.18 -12.63 20.07
C PRO A 263 -10.86 -13.99 19.95
N ARG A 264 -10.28 -14.89 19.14
CA ARG A 264 -10.76 -16.27 19.00
C ARG A 264 -10.68 -17.06 20.31
N ASP A 265 -9.63 -16.78 21.08
CA ASP A 265 -9.42 -17.31 22.41
C ASP A 265 -9.16 -16.14 23.36
N GLY A 266 -10.09 -15.89 24.28
CA GLY A 266 -9.99 -14.81 25.26
C GLY A 266 -8.82 -14.95 26.23
N ALA A 267 -8.26 -16.17 26.38
CA ALA A 267 -7.04 -16.39 27.16
C ALA A 267 -5.77 -16.07 26.36
N ARG A 268 -5.87 -15.93 25.03
CA ARG A 268 -4.76 -15.68 24.12
C ARG A 268 -4.98 -14.39 23.33
N VAL A 269 -4.66 -13.28 23.97
CA VAL A 269 -4.83 -11.92 23.41
C VAL A 269 -3.53 -11.16 23.13
N GLY A 270 -2.39 -11.82 23.35
CA GLY A 270 -1.04 -11.36 23.07
C GLY A 270 -0.07 -11.77 24.19
N ALA A 271 1.20 -11.39 24.04
CA ALA A 271 2.19 -11.54 25.10
C ALA A 271 1.70 -10.83 26.39
N PRO A 272 1.74 -11.50 27.56
CA PRO A 272 1.20 -10.95 28.80
C PRO A 272 1.64 -9.53 29.11
N LEU A 273 0.73 -8.77 29.72
CA LEU A 273 1.02 -7.43 30.21
C LEU A 273 1.97 -7.50 31.41
N ALA A 274 3.04 -6.72 31.36
CA ALA A 274 3.83 -6.43 32.54
C ALA A 274 2.98 -5.72 33.61
N GLU A 275 3.40 -5.82 34.87
CA GLU A 275 2.70 -5.19 35.99
C GLU A 275 2.48 -3.69 35.75
N GLY A 276 1.26 -3.21 36.04
CA GLY A 276 0.87 -1.81 35.85
C GLY A 276 0.54 -1.40 34.41
N LEU A 277 0.79 -2.24 33.41
CA LEU A 277 0.32 -2.00 32.04
C LEU A 277 -1.18 -2.27 31.91
N LYS A 278 -1.83 -1.48 31.07
CA LYS A 278 -3.26 -1.60 30.76
C LYS A 278 -3.45 -1.84 29.27
N THR A 279 -4.54 -2.52 28.92
CA THR A 279 -5.04 -2.60 27.55
C THR A 279 -5.31 -1.21 27.00
N ALA A 280 -4.86 -0.95 25.77
CA ALA A 280 -5.04 0.33 25.12
C ALA A 280 -6.50 0.57 24.70
N ALA A 281 -6.89 1.85 24.66
CA ALA A 281 -8.08 2.28 23.96
C ALA A 281 -7.83 2.23 22.45
N ALA A 282 -8.77 1.66 21.71
CA ALA A 282 -8.82 1.78 20.27
C ALA A 282 -9.09 3.23 19.87
N SER A 283 -8.89 3.57 18.60
CA SER A 283 -9.18 4.89 18.05
C SER A 283 -10.66 5.30 18.20
N THR A 284 -11.54 4.34 18.38
CA THR A 284 -12.97 4.53 18.68
C THR A 284 -13.25 4.87 20.15
N GLY A 285 -12.24 4.86 21.01
CA GLY A 285 -12.35 5.04 22.46
C GLY A 285 -12.65 3.75 23.23
N LYS A 286 -13.00 2.65 22.55
CA LYS A 286 -13.24 1.36 23.21
C LYS A 286 -11.93 0.70 23.64
N VAL A 287 -11.77 0.41 24.93
CA VAL A 287 -10.66 -0.41 25.44
C VAL A 287 -10.69 -1.79 24.78
N GLY A 288 -9.58 -2.21 24.18
CA GLY A 288 -9.54 -3.49 23.48
C GLY A 288 -10.33 -3.50 22.17
N GLY A 289 -10.54 -2.35 21.52
CA GLY A 289 -11.41 -2.23 20.34
C GLY A 289 -10.81 -2.67 18.99
N GLY A 290 -9.58 -3.20 18.94
CA GLY A 290 -9.00 -3.84 17.75
C GLY A 290 -8.40 -2.92 16.68
N SER A 291 -8.58 -1.59 16.75
CA SER A 291 -7.91 -0.63 15.86
C SER A 291 -7.25 0.48 16.66
N TYR A 292 -5.94 0.63 16.56
CA TYR A 292 -5.14 1.48 17.45
C TYR A 292 -4.29 2.46 16.65
N LEU A 293 -4.30 3.74 17.03
CA LEU A 293 -3.44 4.78 16.46
C LEU A 293 -2.46 5.23 17.54
N VAL A 294 -1.20 4.83 17.42
CA VAL A 294 -0.24 4.97 18.53
C VAL A 294 1.09 5.58 18.10
N ASN A 295 1.77 6.18 19.07
CA ASN A 295 3.16 6.60 18.97
C ASN A 295 4.10 5.40 19.15
N TYR A 296 5.40 5.58 18.91
CA TYR A 296 6.40 4.52 18.97
C TYR A 296 6.43 3.82 20.34
N ASN A 297 6.11 4.53 21.43
CA ASN A 297 6.07 4.00 22.80
C ASN A 297 4.66 3.52 23.21
N GLY A 298 3.74 3.43 22.26
CA GLY A 298 2.38 2.99 22.52
C GLY A 298 1.41 4.07 23.01
N ALA A 299 1.86 5.34 23.14
CA ALA A 299 0.98 6.45 23.50
C ALA A 299 -0.10 6.68 22.44
N ASP A 300 -1.33 7.00 22.84
CA ASP A 300 -2.41 7.27 21.88
C ASP A 300 -2.09 8.52 21.02
N LYS A 301 -2.34 8.42 19.71
CA LYS A 301 -2.17 9.49 18.72
C LYS A 301 -3.48 9.82 18.00
N THR A 302 -4.59 9.27 18.45
CA THR A 302 -5.90 9.45 17.83
C THR A 302 -6.32 10.91 17.85
N GLN A 303 -6.60 11.46 16.67
CA GLN A 303 -7.27 12.76 16.54
C GLN A 303 -8.78 12.60 16.75
N THR A 304 -9.21 12.44 18.01
CA THR A 304 -10.55 11.98 18.37
C THR A 304 -11.69 12.72 17.68
N LYS A 305 -11.64 14.05 17.65
CA LYS A 305 -12.69 14.87 17.00
C LYS A 305 -12.75 14.64 15.49
N LEU A 306 -11.60 14.62 14.82
CA LEU A 306 -11.50 14.40 13.37
C LEU A 306 -11.96 13.00 12.99
N MET A 307 -11.52 11.98 13.73
CA MET A 307 -11.88 10.60 13.45
C MET A 307 -13.36 10.34 13.73
N ALA A 308 -13.95 10.98 14.75
CA ALA A 308 -15.39 10.92 15.00
C ALA A 308 -16.21 11.52 13.84
N ASP A 309 -15.85 12.71 13.34
CA ASP A 309 -16.48 13.33 12.15
C ASP A 309 -16.46 12.39 10.94
N TYR A 310 -15.32 11.75 10.67
CA TYR A 310 -15.22 10.80 9.56
C TYR A 310 -16.12 9.58 9.74
N ARG A 311 -16.25 9.05 10.96
CA ARG A 311 -17.17 7.92 11.22
C ARG A 311 -18.61 8.31 11.00
N GLU A 312 -19.04 9.47 11.51
CA GLU A 312 -20.40 9.99 11.31
C GLU A 312 -20.73 10.15 9.82
N ARG A 313 -19.73 10.56 9.03
CA ARG A 313 -19.85 10.71 7.56
C ARG A 313 -19.65 9.41 6.77
N GLY A 314 -19.43 8.28 7.43
CA GLY A 314 -19.24 6.97 6.79
C GLY A 314 -17.92 6.79 6.03
N PHE A 315 -16.92 7.64 6.28
CA PHE A 315 -15.66 7.62 5.53
C PHE A 315 -14.84 6.33 5.62
N PRO A 316 -14.78 5.59 6.75
CA PRO A 316 -14.07 4.31 6.78
C PRO A 316 -14.49 3.35 5.67
N LYS A 317 -15.82 3.23 5.44
CA LYS A 317 -16.38 2.41 4.37
C LYS A 317 -16.06 2.98 2.98
N LYS A 318 -16.27 4.30 2.78
CA LYS A 318 -15.99 4.97 1.49
C LYS A 318 -14.54 4.83 1.04
N VAL A 319 -13.59 5.00 1.97
CA VAL A 319 -12.16 4.81 1.69
C VAL A 319 -11.88 3.37 1.29
N TRP A 320 -12.50 2.40 1.95
CA TRP A 320 -12.33 0.99 1.61
C TRP A 320 -12.93 0.64 0.24
N GLU A 321 -14.13 1.11 -0.07
CA GLU A 321 -14.78 0.93 -1.38
C GLU A 321 -13.92 1.50 -2.50
N HIS A 322 -13.47 2.76 -2.36
CA HIS A 322 -12.51 3.38 -3.29
C HIS A 322 -11.22 2.57 -3.46
N THR A 323 -10.74 1.95 -2.38
CA THR A 323 -9.54 1.11 -2.41
C THR A 323 -9.77 -0.15 -3.25
N LEU A 324 -10.89 -0.84 -3.06
CA LEU A 324 -11.26 -2.02 -3.83
C LEU A 324 -11.50 -1.69 -5.31
N GLU A 325 -12.20 -0.58 -5.60
CA GLU A 325 -12.38 -0.08 -6.96
C GLU A 325 -11.04 0.25 -7.64
N THR A 326 -10.12 0.86 -6.90
CA THR A 326 -8.77 1.14 -7.38
C THR A 326 -8.00 -0.15 -7.68
N PHE A 327 -8.10 -1.17 -6.83
CA PHE A 327 -7.50 -2.48 -7.10
C PHE A 327 -8.03 -3.10 -8.39
N GLN A 328 -9.37 -3.13 -8.55
CA GLN A 328 -10.00 -3.61 -9.77
C GLN A 328 -9.51 -2.82 -10.99
N ARG A 329 -9.53 -1.49 -10.94
CA ARG A 329 -9.09 -0.62 -12.04
C ARG A 329 -7.63 -0.84 -12.44
N VAL A 330 -6.73 -1.08 -11.48
CA VAL A 330 -5.28 -1.21 -11.74
C VAL A 330 -4.88 -2.60 -12.22
N LEU A 331 -5.59 -3.63 -11.76
CA LEU A 331 -5.21 -5.02 -11.93
C LEU A 331 -6.06 -5.76 -12.95
N ASP A 332 -7.28 -5.30 -13.24
CA ASP A 332 -8.13 -5.88 -14.29
C ASP A 332 -7.61 -5.45 -15.69
N PRO A 333 -7.14 -6.40 -16.51
CA PRO A 333 -6.70 -6.12 -17.88
C PRO A 333 -7.83 -5.62 -18.79
N ALA A 334 -9.09 -6.03 -18.55
CA ALA A 334 -10.22 -5.70 -19.43
C ALA A 334 -10.54 -4.20 -19.42
N ARG A 335 -10.47 -3.57 -18.25
CA ARG A 335 -10.67 -2.11 -18.12
C ARG A 335 -9.51 -1.29 -18.67
N LYS A 336 -8.28 -1.80 -18.64
CA LYS A 336 -7.12 -1.13 -19.28
C LYS A 336 -7.26 -1.02 -20.80
N MET A 337 -8.00 -1.94 -21.42
CA MET A 337 -8.29 -1.90 -22.86
C MET A 337 -9.57 -1.15 -23.22
N GLY A 338 -10.23 -0.48 -22.25
CA GLY A 338 -11.44 0.31 -22.47
C GLY A 338 -12.74 -0.50 -22.53
N TRP A 339 -12.72 -1.77 -22.10
CA TRP A 339 -13.90 -2.63 -22.13
C TRP A 339 -14.61 -2.51 -20.78
N ASN A 340 -15.83 -1.97 -20.79
CA ASN A 340 -16.63 -1.83 -19.59
C ASN A 340 -17.39 -3.14 -19.33
N VAL A 341 -16.74 -4.09 -18.66
CA VAL A 341 -17.39 -5.34 -18.24
C VAL A 341 -17.86 -5.17 -16.79
N ASP A 342 -19.16 -5.29 -16.58
CA ASP A 342 -19.77 -5.27 -15.24
C ASP A 342 -19.64 -6.66 -14.60
N LEU A 343 -18.76 -6.79 -13.61
CA LEU A 343 -18.52 -8.02 -12.85
C LEU A 343 -19.27 -8.06 -11.51
N SER A 344 -20.15 -7.09 -11.23
CA SER A 344 -20.96 -7.05 -10.00
C SER A 344 -21.87 -8.28 -9.83
N ALA A 345 -22.13 -9.02 -10.92
CA ALA A 345 -22.84 -10.29 -10.91
C ALA A 345 -22.07 -11.46 -10.25
N ILE A 346 -20.79 -11.28 -9.88
CA ILE A 346 -19.99 -12.27 -9.15
C ILE A 346 -19.74 -11.76 -7.73
N THR A 347 -20.80 -11.67 -6.94
CA THR A 347 -20.70 -11.49 -5.48
C THR A 347 -21.04 -12.81 -4.79
N PRO A 348 -20.26 -13.29 -3.80
CA PRO A 348 -20.70 -14.38 -2.95
C PRO A 348 -21.79 -13.85 -2.02
N GLY A 349 -22.95 -14.51 -2.02
CA GLY A 349 -24.03 -14.21 -1.09
C GLY A 349 -23.63 -14.43 0.38
N PRO A 350 -24.37 -13.84 1.34
CA PRO A 350 -24.06 -13.94 2.76
C PRO A 350 -24.45 -15.33 3.27
N GLY A 351 -23.50 -16.24 3.24
CA GLY A 351 -23.67 -17.61 3.71
C GLY A 351 -22.55 -18.46 3.14
N GLY A 352 -21.45 -18.58 3.87
CA GLY A 352 -20.37 -19.48 3.50
C GLY A 352 -20.87 -20.91 3.45
N THR A 353 -21.14 -21.43 2.25
CA THR A 353 -20.87 -22.80 1.85
C THR A 353 -20.87 -22.83 0.32
N VAL A 354 -19.70 -22.92 -0.30
CA VAL A 354 -19.60 -23.58 -1.60
C VAL A 354 -19.04 -24.95 -1.32
N MET A 355 -19.92 -25.94 -1.44
CA MET A 355 -19.52 -27.33 -1.59
C MET A 355 -18.58 -27.42 -2.79
N LEU A 356 -17.38 -27.95 -2.54
CA LEU A 356 -16.36 -28.22 -3.54
C LEU A 356 -16.94 -29.02 -4.71
N GLY A 357 -16.85 -28.44 -5.90
CA GLY A 357 -16.68 -29.17 -7.15
C GLY A 357 -15.48 -28.55 -7.85
N GLU A 358 -14.47 -29.35 -8.16
CA GLU A 358 -13.25 -28.90 -8.83
C GLU A 358 -13.59 -28.10 -10.11
N GLY A 359 -13.12 -26.86 -10.18
CA GLY A 359 -13.05 -26.13 -11.44
C GLY A 359 -13.88 -24.86 -11.60
N GLY A 360 -14.38 -24.18 -10.57
CA GLY A 360 -15.13 -22.93 -10.78
C GLY A 360 -14.35 -21.85 -11.57
N ILE A 361 -13.12 -21.56 -11.14
CA ILE A 361 -12.25 -20.57 -11.79
C ILE A 361 -11.57 -21.14 -13.03
N ASP A 362 -11.12 -22.39 -12.98
CA ASP A 362 -10.46 -23.06 -14.11
C ASP A 362 -11.41 -23.44 -15.25
N ALA A 363 -12.67 -23.76 -14.97
CA ALA A 363 -13.68 -23.98 -16.00
C ALA A 363 -14.12 -22.66 -16.63
N ALA A 364 -14.21 -21.58 -15.84
CA ALA A 364 -14.43 -20.24 -16.39
C ALA A 364 -13.27 -19.80 -17.30
N ALA A 365 -12.03 -20.01 -16.85
CA ALA A 365 -10.82 -19.72 -17.64
C ALA A 365 -10.72 -20.61 -18.90
N ARG A 366 -11.09 -21.89 -18.82
CA ARG A 366 -11.15 -22.79 -20.00
C ARG A 366 -12.19 -22.34 -21.02
N ARG A 367 -13.43 -22.06 -20.58
CA ARG A 367 -14.51 -21.56 -21.45
C ARG A 367 -14.19 -20.19 -22.06
N TYR A 368 -13.38 -19.38 -21.38
CA TYR A 368 -12.87 -18.13 -21.93
C TYR A 368 -11.80 -18.37 -23.01
N ARG A 369 -10.81 -19.22 -22.74
CA ARG A 369 -9.78 -19.60 -23.73
C ARG A 369 -10.39 -20.24 -24.99
N GLU A 370 -11.42 -21.08 -24.83
CA GLU A 370 -12.15 -21.66 -25.96
C GLU A 370 -12.90 -20.60 -26.78
N ARG A 371 -13.54 -19.62 -26.14
CA ARG A 371 -14.21 -18.52 -26.85
C ARG A 371 -13.23 -17.64 -27.62
N VAL A 372 -12.10 -17.28 -27.01
CA VAL A 372 -11.05 -16.50 -27.68
C VAL A 372 -10.49 -17.27 -28.87
N ARG A 373 -10.20 -18.57 -28.71
CA ARG A 373 -9.75 -19.43 -29.83
C ARG A 373 -10.75 -19.45 -30.97
N LYS A 374 -12.05 -19.61 -30.67
CA LYS A 374 -13.11 -19.67 -31.67
C LYS A 374 -13.27 -18.34 -32.43
N GLN A 375 -13.13 -17.21 -31.72
CA GLN A 375 -13.12 -15.88 -32.33
C GLN A 375 -11.88 -15.63 -33.20
N GLN A 376 -10.72 -16.17 -32.81
CA GLN A 376 -9.51 -16.13 -33.63
C GLN A 376 -9.68 -16.95 -34.91
N GLU A 377 -10.24 -18.16 -34.80
CA GLU A 377 -10.53 -19.04 -35.94
C GLU A 377 -11.56 -18.42 -36.91
N GLU A 378 -12.60 -17.77 -36.38
CA GLU A 378 -13.57 -17.02 -37.19
C GLU A 378 -12.94 -15.80 -37.86
N ALA A 379 -12.08 -15.06 -37.15
CA ALA A 379 -11.34 -13.93 -37.72
C ALA A 379 -10.38 -14.37 -38.84
N ASP A 380 -9.67 -15.48 -38.66
CA ASP A 380 -8.79 -16.07 -39.66
C ASP A 380 -9.56 -16.61 -40.87
N ALA A 381 -10.75 -17.18 -40.66
CA ALA A 381 -11.64 -17.60 -41.74
C ALA A 381 -12.16 -16.41 -42.56
N VAL A 382 -12.54 -15.32 -41.89
CA VAL A 382 -12.93 -14.06 -42.55
C VAL A 382 -11.77 -13.41 -43.29
N ALA A 383 -10.55 -13.47 -42.74
CA ALA A 383 -9.35 -12.98 -43.40
C ALA A 383 -9.00 -13.79 -44.65
N LYS A 384 -9.16 -15.12 -44.62
CA LYS A 384 -9.00 -16.00 -45.79
C LYS A 384 -10.05 -15.73 -46.88
N LEU A 385 -11.29 -15.43 -46.51
CA LEU A 385 -12.33 -15.04 -47.47
C LEU A 385 -12.04 -13.68 -48.12
N LYS A 386 -11.45 -12.73 -47.37
CA LYS A 386 -11.03 -11.42 -47.91
C LYS A 386 -9.79 -11.50 -48.80
N ASN A 387 -8.87 -12.43 -48.52
CA ASN A 387 -7.64 -12.60 -49.31
C ASN A 387 -7.77 -13.63 -50.45
N GLY A 388 -8.87 -14.40 -50.52
CA GLY A 388 -9.16 -15.33 -51.62
C GLY A 388 -9.79 -14.68 -52.87
N GLY A 389 -10.08 -13.38 -52.83
CA GLY A 389 -10.65 -12.62 -53.95
C GLY A 389 -9.59 -12.04 -54.88
N ALA A 390 -8.62 -12.84 -55.30
CA ALA A 390 -7.63 -12.42 -56.30
C ALA A 390 -7.00 -13.62 -57.03
N GLU A 391 -7.79 -14.39 -57.81
CA GLU A 391 -7.28 -15.09 -59.00
C GLU A 391 -8.43 -15.46 -59.98
N LYS A 392 -8.11 -15.33 -61.28
CA LYS A 392 -8.92 -15.14 -62.51
C LYS A 392 -9.95 -16.24 -62.91
N GLY A 393 -10.95 -15.82 -63.70
CA GLY A 393 -11.36 -16.55 -64.93
C GLY A 393 -12.85 -16.51 -65.34
N SER A 394 -13.18 -15.85 -66.47
CA SER A 394 -14.29 -16.00 -67.46
C SER A 394 -15.59 -16.75 -67.07
N ASP A 395 -16.81 -16.28 -67.36
CA ASP A 395 -17.35 -15.99 -68.70
C ASP A 395 -18.74 -15.32 -68.63
N ALA A 396 -19.18 -14.74 -69.77
CA ALA A 396 -20.56 -14.49 -70.22
C ALA A 396 -21.38 -13.28 -69.69
N ALA A 397 -21.72 -12.43 -70.68
CA ALA A 397 -22.59 -11.27 -70.69
C ALA A 397 -24.01 -11.44 -70.09
N SER A 398 -24.54 -10.38 -69.49
CA SER A 398 -25.70 -9.67 -70.06
C SER A 398 -25.91 -8.30 -69.42
N GLU A 399 -26.38 -7.43 -70.30
CA GLU A 399 -26.61 -6.00 -70.29
C GLU A 399 -27.86 -5.60 -69.49
N VAL A 400 -27.77 -4.59 -68.61
CA VAL A 400 -28.86 -3.62 -68.37
C VAL A 400 -28.24 -2.28 -67.96
N THR A 401 -28.50 -1.27 -68.79
CA THR A 401 -28.15 0.15 -68.64
C THR A 401 -29.15 0.87 -67.74
N LEU A 402 -28.67 1.65 -66.75
CA LEU A 402 -29.34 2.89 -66.30
C LEU A 402 -28.30 3.94 -65.91
N THR A 403 -28.42 5.10 -66.56
CA THR A 403 -27.55 6.28 -66.49
C THR A 403 -27.69 7.09 -65.18
N PRO A 404 -26.65 7.84 -64.75
CA PRO A 404 -26.67 8.68 -63.56
C PRO A 404 -27.19 10.10 -63.86
N GLY A 405 -28.09 10.60 -63.00
CA GLY A 405 -28.47 12.02 -62.95
C GLY A 405 -27.58 12.81 -61.99
N ARG A 406 -26.95 13.86 -62.51
CA ARG A 406 -26.29 14.95 -61.77
C ARG A 406 -27.31 16.00 -61.32
N ASP A 407 -26.98 16.71 -60.24
CA ASP A 407 -27.10 18.17 -60.02
C ASP A 407 -26.35 18.45 -58.70
N GLU A 408 -25.14 19.03 -58.66
CA GLU A 408 -24.72 20.44 -58.84
C GLU A 408 -25.31 21.49 -57.87
N ARG A 409 -24.43 22.00 -56.98
CA ARG A 409 -24.15 23.42 -56.59
C ARG A 409 -23.30 23.44 -55.30
N ASP A 410 -22.01 23.86 -55.35
CA ASP A 410 -21.44 25.23 -55.12
C ASP A 410 -21.76 25.81 -53.72
N ASP A 411 -20.87 26.38 -52.90
CA ASP A 411 -19.59 27.13 -53.06
C ASP A 411 -18.65 26.83 -51.85
N GLY A 412 -17.31 26.83 -51.95
CA GLY A 412 -16.42 28.01 -51.84
C GLY A 412 -16.26 28.46 -50.37
N ASP A 413 -15.17 28.18 -49.65
CA ASP A 413 -13.96 29.02 -49.70
C ASP A 413 -12.73 28.35 -49.05
N ARG A 414 -11.56 28.53 -49.69
CA ARG A 414 -10.22 28.28 -49.15
C ARG A 414 -9.59 29.62 -48.79
N VAL A 415 -8.99 29.73 -47.60
CA VAL A 415 -7.86 30.64 -47.36
C VAL A 415 -6.75 29.89 -46.64
N SER A 416 -5.54 30.10 -47.13
CA SER A 416 -4.28 29.48 -46.72
C SER A 416 -3.26 30.56 -46.37
N VAL A 417 -2.27 30.17 -45.54
CA VAL A 417 -0.93 30.79 -45.32
C VAL A 417 -0.99 32.12 -44.49
N GLU A 418 -0.25 32.33 -43.39
CA GLU A 418 1.22 32.38 -43.30
C GLU A 418 1.81 32.23 -41.89
N LYS A 419 3.05 31.70 -41.90
CA LYS A 419 4.05 31.68 -40.84
C LYS A 419 4.46 33.10 -40.42
N LYS A 420 4.72 33.29 -39.12
CA LYS A 420 5.80 34.18 -38.65
C LYS A 420 6.66 33.45 -37.62
N VAL A 421 7.90 33.22 -38.04
CA VAL A 421 9.04 32.91 -37.17
C VAL A 421 9.57 34.26 -36.68
N ALA A 422 9.72 34.42 -35.37
CA ALA A 422 10.53 35.48 -34.77
C ALA A 422 11.51 34.81 -33.80
N VAL A 423 12.78 34.86 -34.19
CA VAL A 423 13.94 34.66 -33.33
C VAL A 423 14.29 36.04 -32.79
N GLU A 424 14.40 36.19 -31.48
CA GLU A 424 15.19 37.28 -30.90
C GLU A 424 15.79 36.82 -29.57
N GLU A 425 17.12 36.81 -29.55
CA GLU A 425 17.97 36.67 -28.39
C GLU A 425 17.86 37.92 -27.50
N GLY A 426 17.83 37.72 -26.18
CA GLY A 426 17.81 38.80 -25.20
C GLY A 426 17.94 38.25 -23.80
N GLU A 427 19.19 38.04 -23.35
CA GLU A 427 19.53 37.63 -22.00
C GLU A 427 19.30 38.74 -20.96
N SER A 428 19.18 38.27 -19.71
CA SER A 428 19.70 38.90 -18.48
C SER A 428 18.87 39.99 -17.79
N GLN A 429 18.16 39.58 -16.73
CA GLN A 429 18.20 40.14 -15.35
C GLN A 429 16.97 39.72 -14.53
N GLU A 430 15.87 39.29 -15.15
CA GLU A 430 14.67 38.81 -14.44
C GLU A 430 14.79 37.39 -13.82
N GLY A 431 15.78 36.61 -14.28
CA GLY A 431 15.97 35.20 -13.88
C GLY A 431 16.62 35.02 -12.50
N GLU A 432 17.42 35.97 -12.04
CA GLU A 432 18.10 35.88 -10.72
C GLU A 432 17.18 36.29 -9.56
N GLU A 433 16.29 37.26 -9.77
CA GLU A 433 15.35 37.72 -8.75
C GLU A 433 14.23 36.68 -8.53
N LYS A 434 13.77 36.02 -9.60
CA LYS A 434 12.84 34.87 -9.50
C LYS A 434 13.50 33.66 -8.82
N ARG A 435 14.82 33.45 -8.98
CA ARG A 435 15.57 32.38 -8.28
C ARG A 435 15.80 32.67 -6.80
N LYS A 436 16.07 33.93 -6.41
CA LYS A 436 16.18 34.34 -5.00
C LYS A 436 14.82 34.25 -4.29
N ASN A 437 13.75 34.77 -4.89
CA ASN A 437 12.39 34.67 -4.35
C ASN A 437 11.89 33.21 -4.25
N GLY A 438 12.29 32.34 -5.18
CA GLY A 438 12.01 30.90 -5.11
C GLY A 438 12.75 30.17 -3.98
N LYS A 439 14.01 30.56 -3.69
CA LYS A 439 14.79 30.01 -2.56
C LYS A 439 14.25 30.47 -1.21
N ASP A 440 13.81 31.71 -1.09
CA ASP A 440 13.22 32.22 0.16
C ASP A 440 11.80 31.69 0.41
N LYS A 441 10.98 31.48 -0.64
CA LYS A 441 9.72 30.74 -0.51
C LYS A 441 9.93 29.28 -0.09
N LYS A 442 10.98 28.59 -0.61
CA LYS A 442 11.34 27.23 -0.17
C LYS A 442 11.81 27.19 1.29
N LYS A 443 12.61 28.16 1.73
CA LYS A 443 13.04 28.28 3.14
C LYS A 443 11.87 28.60 4.08
N LYS A 444 10.93 29.44 3.65
CA LYS A 444 9.75 29.82 4.44
C LYS A 444 8.75 28.65 4.57
N GLY A 445 8.45 27.96 3.47
CA GLY A 445 7.64 26.73 3.49
C GLY A 445 8.25 25.61 4.33
N PHE A 446 9.59 25.48 4.33
CA PHE A 446 10.29 24.55 5.21
C PHE A 446 10.19 24.96 6.68
N ARG A 447 10.37 26.25 7.02
CA ARG A 447 10.20 26.74 8.41
C ARG A 447 8.78 26.61 8.93
N GLU A 448 7.76 26.77 8.08
CA GLU A 448 6.34 26.58 8.44
C GLU A 448 5.99 25.11 8.64
N ALA A 449 6.45 24.21 7.76
CA ALA A 449 6.35 22.76 7.96
C ALA A 449 7.06 22.30 9.25
N TRP A 450 8.18 22.93 9.60
CA TRP A 450 8.94 22.63 10.81
C TRP A 450 8.28 23.20 12.09
N ARG A 451 7.58 24.34 12.00
CA ARG A 451 6.77 24.88 13.12
C ARG A 451 5.55 24.02 13.40
N GLY A 452 4.90 23.46 12.37
CA GLY A 452 3.83 22.47 12.55
C GLY A 452 4.29 21.20 13.28
N PHE A 453 5.57 20.84 13.14
CA PHE A 453 6.18 19.69 13.83
C PHE A 453 6.57 19.97 15.29
N ARG A 454 6.79 21.25 15.67
CA ARG A 454 7.11 21.68 17.04
C ARG A 454 5.88 22.03 17.89
N GLY A 455 4.72 22.20 17.28
CA GLY A 455 3.52 22.72 17.93
C GLY A 455 2.54 21.66 18.44
N VAL A 456 3.02 20.54 18.98
CA VAL A 456 2.22 19.59 19.78
C VAL A 456 3.16 18.96 20.80
N GLY A 457 3.47 19.72 21.85
CA GLY A 457 4.11 19.24 23.07
C GLY A 457 3.05 18.87 24.09
#